data_AF-A0A502T6N4-F1
#
_entry.id   AF-A0A502T6N4-F1
#
_cell.length_a   1.000
_cell.length_b   1.000
_cell.length_c   1.000
_cell.angle_alpha   90.00
_cell.angle_beta   90.00
_cell.angle_gamma   90.00
#
_symmetry.space_group_name_H-M   'P 1'
#
loop_
_entity.id
_entity.type
_entity.pdbx_description
1 polymer ?
#
loop_
_entity_poly.entity_id
_entity_poly.type
_entity_poly.pdbx_seq_one_letter_code
_entity_poly.pdbx_strand_id
1 'polypeptide(L)'
;MPLTSFAFPFRKNVDHRRFRSLARAFDGIQPQIEKESEQLRRARKRMTDCAAFSLEAIENGEKSECMAATLESLEQALAANRERQLVLEQQMSFLTRTRADLPSVLRFDTE
;
A
#
# COMPACT_ATOMS: atom_id res chain seq x y z
N MET A 1 11.19 41.87 34.40
CA MET A 1 11.65 41.81 32.99
C MET A 1 11.19 40.48 32.41
N PRO A 2 10.38 40.42 31.34
CA PRO A 2 10.00 39.15 30.74
C PRO A 2 11.09 38.73 29.74
N LEU A 3 11.57 37.49 29.86
CA LEU A 3 12.38 36.85 28.82
C LEU A 3 11.45 36.55 27.65
N THR A 4 11.44 37.43 26.65
CA THR A 4 10.79 37.17 25.37
C THR A 4 11.44 35.95 24.73
N SER A 5 10.63 34.94 24.41
CA SER A 5 11.06 33.74 23.72
C SER A 5 11.75 34.10 22.41
N PHE A 6 13.03 33.79 22.27
CA PHE A 6 13.70 33.75 20.97
C PHE A 6 13.12 32.58 20.17
N ALA A 7 11.99 32.80 19.50
CA ALA A 7 11.53 31.91 18.45
C ALA A 7 12.50 32.07 17.27
N PHE A 8 13.49 31.19 17.19
CA PHE A 8 14.51 31.21 16.13
C PHE A 8 13.85 31.03 14.75
N PRO A 9 14.00 31.98 13.81
CA PRO A 9 13.45 31.87 12.45
C PRO A 9 14.07 30.72 11.65
N PHE A 10 15.18 30.17 12.11
CA PHE A 10 15.82 29.00 11.52
C PHE A 10 15.01 27.70 11.70
N ARG A 11 14.28 27.54 12.81
CA ARG A 11 13.46 26.34 13.03
C ARG A 11 12.28 26.28 12.06
N LYS A 12 11.49 27.35 11.95
CA LYS A 12 10.35 27.45 11.02
C LYS A 12 10.72 27.12 9.57
N ASN A 13 11.87 27.61 9.08
CA ASN A 13 12.33 27.36 7.71
C ASN A 13 12.83 25.92 7.48
N VAL A 14 13.43 25.30 8.50
CA VAL A 14 13.87 23.89 8.44
C VAL A 14 12.67 22.96 8.43
N ASP A 15 11.65 23.25 9.23
CA ASP A 15 10.43 22.46 9.31
C ASP A 15 9.66 22.52 7.98
N HIS A 16 9.50 23.69 7.38
CA HIS A 16 8.87 23.82 6.06
C HIS A 16 9.60 23.03 4.96
N ARG A 17 10.94 23.08 4.92
CA ARG A 17 11.72 22.31 3.94
C ARG A 17 11.59 20.80 4.16
N ARG A 18 11.60 20.34 5.42
CA ARG A 18 11.43 18.93 5.79
C ARG A 18 10.06 18.40 5.40
N PHE A 19 8.99 19.14 5.73
CA PHE A 19 7.62 18.75 5.36
C PHE A 19 7.39 18.78 3.84
N ARG A 20 7.99 19.72 3.11
CA ARG A 20 7.97 19.70 1.65
C ARG A 20 8.70 18.49 1.06
N SER A 21 9.86 18.14 1.61
CA SER A 21 10.57 16.92 1.20
C SER A 21 9.76 15.66 1.50
N LEU A 22 9.07 15.62 2.63
CA LEU A 22 8.17 14.52 2.98
C LEU A 22 6.99 14.40 2.02
N ALA A 23 6.35 15.51 1.65
CA ALA A 23 5.29 15.53 0.64
C ALA A 23 5.76 14.92 -0.70
N ARG A 24 6.95 15.31 -1.16
CA ARG A 24 7.55 14.77 -2.39
C ARG A 24 7.85 13.27 -2.27
N ALA A 25 8.28 12.82 -1.09
CA ALA A 25 8.51 11.40 -0.86
C ALA A 25 7.18 10.61 -0.96
N PHE A 26 6.09 11.15 -0.40
CA PHE A 26 4.76 10.54 -0.53
C PHE A 26 4.28 10.49 -1.98
N ASP A 27 4.47 11.56 -2.75
CA ASP A 27 4.14 11.58 -4.18
C ASP A 27 4.92 10.51 -4.98
N GLY A 28 6.13 10.15 -4.54
CA GLY A 28 6.92 9.06 -5.14
C GLY A 28 6.48 7.65 -4.73
N ILE A 29 5.93 7.48 -3.51
CA ILE A 29 5.55 6.18 -2.96
C ILE A 29 4.15 5.75 -3.42
N GLN A 30 3.20 6.69 -3.49
CA GLN A 30 1.82 6.40 -3.90
C GLN A 30 1.72 5.61 -5.23
N PRO A 31 2.36 6.02 -6.34
CA PRO A 31 2.26 5.28 -7.60
C PRO A 31 2.91 3.89 -7.53
N GLN A 32 3.86 3.66 -6.62
CA GLN A 32 4.46 2.34 -6.43
C GLN A 32 3.47 1.38 -5.75
N ILE A 33 2.76 1.84 -4.72
CA ILE A 33 1.71 1.07 -4.04
C ILE A 33 0.57 0.76 -5.02
N GLU A 34 0.14 1.73 -5.82
CA GLU A 34 -0.90 1.52 -6.83
C GLU A 34 -0.48 0.49 -7.89
N LYS A 35 0.77 0.60 -8.38
CA LYS A 35 1.33 -0.36 -9.33
C LYS A 35 1.37 -1.77 -8.77
N GLU A 36 1.83 -1.93 -7.53
CA GLU A 36 1.89 -3.25 -6.89
C GLU A 36 0.49 -3.81 -6.64
N SER A 37 -0.45 -2.99 -6.17
CA SER A 37 -1.85 -3.39 -5.98
C SER A 37 -2.48 -3.90 -7.27
N GLU A 38 -2.24 -3.21 -8.39
CA GLU A 38 -2.71 -3.64 -9.71
C GLU A 38 -2.06 -4.96 -10.16
N GLN A 39 -0.77 -5.16 -9.87
CA GLN A 39 -0.08 -6.42 -10.14
C GLN A 39 -0.69 -7.57 -9.33
N LEU A 40 -0.95 -7.36 -8.03
CA LEU A 40 -1.60 -8.35 -7.18
C LEU A 40 -3.02 -8.67 -7.66
N ARG A 41 -3.79 -7.66 -8.09
CA ARG A 41 -5.14 -7.86 -8.65
C ARG A 41 -5.10 -8.73 -9.92
N ARG A 42 -4.15 -8.47 -10.82
CA ARG A 42 -3.95 -9.27 -12.04
C ARG A 42 -3.51 -10.70 -11.71
N ALA A 43 -2.59 -10.86 -10.76
CA ALA A 43 -2.15 -12.17 -10.30
C ALA A 43 -3.31 -12.96 -9.70
N ARG A 44 -4.12 -12.33 -8.84
CA ARG A 44 -5.33 -12.91 -8.25
C ARG A 44 -6.28 -13.41 -9.32
N LYS A 45 -6.57 -12.60 -10.34
CA LYS A 45 -7.43 -13.00 -11.45
C LYS A 45 -6.90 -14.26 -12.15
N ARG A 46 -5.61 -14.30 -12.48
CA ARG A 46 -5.00 -15.48 -13.11
C ARG A 46 -5.10 -16.72 -12.23
N MET A 47 -4.83 -16.59 -10.93
CA MET A 47 -4.94 -17.69 -9.98
C MET A 47 -6.37 -18.22 -9.87
N THR A 48 -7.37 -17.33 -9.81
CA THR A 48 -8.78 -17.73 -9.78
C THR A 48 -9.22 -18.39 -11.08
N ASP A 49 -8.75 -17.90 -12.23
CA ASP A 49 -9.04 -18.51 -13.53
C ASP A 49 -8.43 -19.92 -13.59
N CYS A 50 -7.16 -20.09 -13.19
CA CYS A 50 -6.49 -21.41 -13.13
C CYS A 50 -7.18 -22.38 -12.15
N ALA A 51 -7.64 -21.88 -11.00
CA ALA A 51 -8.38 -22.70 -10.03
C ALA A 51 -9.71 -23.17 -10.62
N ALA A 52 -10.44 -22.29 -11.30
CA ALA A 52 -11.69 -22.63 -11.96
C ALA A 52 -11.50 -23.71 -13.04
N PHE A 53 -10.49 -23.57 -13.90
CA PHE A 53 -10.15 -24.60 -14.90
C PHE A 53 -9.78 -25.93 -14.26
N SER A 54 -8.99 -25.91 -13.18
CA SER A 54 -8.58 -27.13 -12.49
C SER A 54 -9.77 -27.83 -11.83
N LEU A 55 -10.71 -27.06 -11.29
CA LEU A 55 -11.95 -27.59 -10.72
C LEU A 55 -12.86 -28.20 -11.80
N GLU A 56 -13.05 -27.52 -12.93
CA GLU A 56 -13.84 -28.03 -14.05
C GLU A 56 -13.29 -29.37 -14.56
N ALA A 57 -11.97 -29.48 -14.72
CA ALA A 57 -11.35 -30.75 -15.14
C ALA A 57 -11.53 -31.87 -14.10
N ILE A 58 -11.46 -31.56 -12.79
CA ILE A 58 -11.76 -32.53 -11.72
C ILE A 58 -13.24 -32.98 -11.78
N GLU A 59 -14.17 -32.06 -12.02
CA GLU A 59 -15.61 -32.33 -12.16
C GLU A 59 -15.91 -33.21 -13.38
N ASN A 60 -15.16 -33.02 -14.46
CA ASN A 60 -15.23 -33.83 -15.68
C ASN A 60 -14.56 -35.22 -15.54
N GLY A 61 -14.03 -35.55 -14.37
CA GLY A 61 -13.46 -36.87 -14.07
C GLY A 61 -11.95 -36.98 -14.33
N GLU A 62 -11.29 -35.90 -14.76
CA GLU A 62 -9.83 -35.82 -14.85
C GLU A 62 -9.25 -35.59 -13.45
N LYS A 63 -9.26 -36.62 -12.61
CA LYS A 63 -8.67 -36.55 -11.27
C LYS A 63 -7.22 -37.03 -11.32
N SER A 64 -6.28 -36.10 -11.11
CA SER A 64 -4.85 -36.38 -10.91
C SER A 64 -4.37 -35.78 -9.60
N GLU A 65 -3.50 -36.48 -8.88
CA GLU A 65 -2.82 -35.97 -7.67
C GLU A 65 -2.10 -34.64 -7.95
N CYS A 66 -1.63 -34.44 -9.19
CA CYS A 66 -1.01 -33.20 -9.65
C CYS A 66 -1.97 -32.00 -9.59
N MET A 67 -3.26 -32.20 -9.88
CA MET A 67 -4.27 -31.15 -9.85
C MET A 67 -4.68 -30.76 -8.43
N ALA A 68 -4.76 -31.74 -7.53
CA ALA A 68 -4.98 -31.48 -6.11
C ALA A 68 -3.85 -30.63 -5.52
N ALA A 69 -2.59 -30.98 -5.80
CA ALA A 69 -1.43 -30.19 -5.39
C ALA A 69 -1.41 -28.78 -6.03
N THR A 70 -1.87 -28.67 -7.28
CA THR A 70 -1.99 -27.37 -7.96
C THR A 70 -3.02 -26.47 -7.28
N LEU A 71 -4.19 -27.02 -6.90
CA LEU A 71 -5.22 -26.27 -6.17
C LEU A 71 -4.75 -25.81 -4.80
N GLU A 72 -4.04 -26.67 -4.05
CA GLU A 72 -3.46 -26.31 -2.75
C GLU A 72 -2.43 -25.18 -2.89
N SER A 73 -1.56 -25.25 -3.90
CA SER A 73 -0.60 -24.18 -4.20
C SER A 73 -1.30 -22.86 -4.57
N LEU A 74 -2.37 -22.92 -5.36
CA LEU A 74 -3.17 -21.74 -5.71
C LEU A 74 -3.86 -21.14 -4.49
N GLU A 75 -4.35 -21.96 -3.56
CA GLU A 75 -4.95 -21.48 -2.31
C GLU A 75 -3.93 -20.73 -1.45
N GLN A 76 -2.73 -21.31 -1.24
CA GLN A 76 -1.64 -20.65 -0.51
C GLN A 76 -1.22 -19.34 -1.16
N ALA A 77 -1.09 -19.33 -2.49
CA ALA A 77 -0.74 -18.12 -3.24
C ALA A 77 -1.83 -17.03 -3.17
N LEU A 78 -3.11 -17.42 -3.15
CA LEU A 78 -4.23 -16.49 -2.94
C LEU A 78 -4.24 -15.91 -1.53
N ALA A 79 -3.93 -16.71 -0.50
CA ALA A 79 -3.80 -16.23 0.86
C ALA A 79 -2.68 -15.19 0.99
N ALA A 80 -1.48 -15.49 0.49
CA ALA A 80 -0.36 -14.55 0.48
C ALA A 80 -0.66 -13.27 -0.31
N ASN A 81 -1.35 -13.38 -1.44
CA ASN A 81 -1.80 -12.23 -2.23
C ASN A 81 -2.75 -11.33 -1.44
N ARG A 82 -3.71 -11.91 -0.70
CA ARG A 82 -4.65 -11.17 0.16
C ARG A 82 -3.93 -10.48 1.31
N GLU A 83 -3.00 -11.16 1.98
CA GLU A 83 -2.21 -10.56 3.06
C GLU A 83 -1.42 -9.36 2.56
N ARG A 84 -0.75 -9.49 1.40
CA ARG A 84 0.00 -8.37 0.83
C ARG A 84 -0.92 -7.21 0.43
N GLN A 85 -2.08 -7.51 -0.13
CA GLN A 85 -3.08 -6.50 -0.49
C GLN A 85 -3.54 -5.70 0.75
N LEU A 86 -3.80 -6.36 1.88
CA LEU A 86 -4.17 -5.69 3.13
C LEU A 86 -3.05 -4.76 3.63
N VAL A 87 -1.79 -5.18 3.53
CA VAL A 87 -0.65 -4.32 3.89
C VAL A 87 -0.59 -3.08 2.99
N LEU A 88 -0.80 -3.23 1.68
CA LEU A 88 -0.82 -2.11 0.74
C LEU A 88 -1.97 -1.13 1.04
N GLU A 89 -3.14 -1.64 1.41
CA GLU A 89 -4.30 -0.83 1.82
C GLU A 89 -4.00 -0.04 3.10
N GLN A 90 -3.35 -0.66 4.09
CA GLN A 90 -2.90 0.04 5.30
C GLN A 90 -1.87 1.12 4.99
N GLN A 91 -0.89 0.83 4.13
CA GLN A 91 0.11 1.80 3.69
C GLN A 91 -0.53 2.97 2.93
N MET A 92 -1.49 2.70 2.05
CA MET A 92 -2.22 3.73 1.33
C MET A 92 -3.06 4.59 2.29
N SER A 93 -3.79 3.97 3.22
CA SER A 93 -4.56 4.69 4.23
C SER A 93 -3.68 5.61 5.08
N PHE A 94 -2.53 5.10 5.51
CA PHE A 94 -1.54 5.90 6.24
C PHE A 94 -1.05 7.10 5.41
N LEU A 95 -0.69 6.88 4.14
CA LEU A 95 -0.26 7.95 3.24
C LEU A 95 -1.37 8.99 3.02
N THR A 96 -2.61 8.56 2.77
CA THR A 96 -3.75 9.45 2.56
C THR A 96 -4.01 10.32 3.79
N ARG A 97 -4.03 9.72 5.00
CA ARG A 97 -4.22 10.45 6.26
C ARG A 97 -3.09 11.45 6.49
N THR A 98 -1.84 11.00 6.39
CA THR A 98 -0.67 11.85 6.60
C THR A 98 -0.63 13.01 5.59
N ARG A 99 -1.03 12.77 4.33
CA ARG A 99 -1.13 13.81 3.30
C ARG A 99 -2.24 14.82 3.59
N ALA A 100 -3.35 14.40 4.18
CA ALA A 100 -4.45 15.29 4.57
C ALA A 100 -4.06 16.17 5.78
N ASP A 101 -3.25 15.64 6.69
CA ASP A 101 -2.81 16.35 7.90
C ASP A 101 -1.58 17.24 7.64
N LEU A 102 -0.75 16.94 6.64
CA LEU A 102 0.47 17.71 6.35
C LEU A 102 0.23 19.22 6.14
N PRO A 103 -0.82 19.67 5.42
CA PRO A 103 -1.11 21.09 5.25
C PRO A 103 -1.52 21.80 6.55
N SER A 104 -2.16 21.10 7.51
CA SER A 104 -2.54 21.73 8.78
C SER A 104 -1.29 22.03 9.61
N VAL A 105 -0.36 21.08 9.68
CA VAL A 105 0.97 21.27 10.30
C VAL A 105 1.74 22.42 9.65
N LEU A 106 1.67 22.53 8.31
CA LEU A 106 2.32 23.60 7.57
C LEU A 106 1.68 24.99 7.75
N ARG A 107 0.42 25.09 8.20
CA ARG A 107 -0.30 26.36 8.43
C ARG A 107 -0.12 26.94 9.82
N PHE A 108 0.11 26.10 10.85
CA PHE A 108 0.35 26.56 12.23
C PHE A 108 1.68 27.30 12.43
N ASP A 109 2.60 27.26 11.46
CA ASP A 109 3.89 27.96 11.55
C ASP A 109 3.86 29.42 11.04
N THR A 110 2.76 29.85 10.40
CA THR A 110 2.64 31.16 9.74
C THR A 110 1.94 32.25 10.55
N GLU A 111 1.40 31.96 11.72
CA GLU A 111 0.93 32.95 12.71
C GLU A 111 1.97 33.17 13.83
#